data_AF-G3QAZ9-F1
#
_entry.id   AF-G3QAZ9-F1
#
_cell.length_a   1.000
_cell.length_b   1.000
_cell.length_c   1.000
_cell.angle_alpha   90.00
_cell.angle_beta   90.00
_cell.angle_gamma   90.00
#
_symmetry.space_group_name_H-M   'P 1'
#
loop_
_entity.id
_entity.type
_entity.pdbx_description
1 polymer ?
#
loop_
_entity_poly.entity_id
_entity_poly.type
_entity_poly.pdbx_seq_one_letter_code
_entity_poly.pdbx_strand_id
1 'polypeptide(L)'
;MLSNYEVFKLLTDLKEQRKDSGKNKHSAGQQNLNTIMYETLKYLSKTPSSRQTPEIVKEFLTAMMPHKLTKAEKLQLLNHRPQTAVEIQLMVEESEERLSEEQIEELIQMVATVLPGDPEQENAAPAEAQIEQS
;
A
#
# COMPACT_ATOMS: atom_id res chain seq x y z
N MET A 1 0.76 8.13 12.28
CA MET A 1 0.28 7.94 10.91
C MET A 1 -0.38 6.57 10.84
N LEU A 2 -1.43 6.41 10.04
CA LEU A 2 -2.13 5.14 9.84
C LEU A 2 -1.85 4.63 8.42
N SER A 3 -1.64 3.33 8.28
CA SER A 3 -1.51 2.65 7.00
C SER A 3 -2.86 2.45 6.33
N ASN A 4 -2.85 2.34 5.00
CA ASN A 4 -4.03 2.01 4.21
C ASN A 4 -4.65 0.68 4.68
N TYR A 5 -3.81 -0.27 5.12
CA TYR A 5 -4.24 -1.52 5.74
C TYR A 5 -5.05 -1.30 7.03
N GLU A 6 -4.52 -0.51 7.99
CA GLU A 6 -5.21 -0.22 9.25
C GLU A 6 -6.55 0.50 9.02
N VAL A 7 -6.58 1.44 8.07
CA VAL A 7 -7.82 2.14 7.68
C VAL A 7 -8.80 1.17 7.04
N PHE A 8 -8.35 0.29 6.14
CA PHE A 8 -9.19 -0.71 5.49
C PHE A 8 -9.81 -1.68 6.51
N LYS A 9 -9.01 -2.19 7.45
CA LYS A 9 -9.48 -3.06 8.54
C LYS A 9 -10.51 -2.33 9.40
N LEU A 10 -10.20 -1.12 9.87
CA LEU A 10 -11.10 -0.34 10.71
C LEU A 10 -12.45 -0.09 10.02
N LEU A 11 -12.44 0.30 8.74
CA LEU A 11 -13.66 0.55 8.00
C LEU A 11 -14.49 -0.72 7.76
N THR A 12 -13.82 -1.87 7.61
CA THR A 12 -14.46 -3.18 7.48
C THR A 12 -15.15 -3.58 8.79
N ASP A 13 -14.45 -3.47 9.91
CA ASP A 13 -14.98 -3.77 11.25
C ASP A 13 -16.18 -2.86 11.58
N LEU A 14 -16.09 -1.56 11.26
CA LEU A 14 -17.18 -0.59 11.45
C LEU A 14 -18.40 -0.92 10.58
N LYS A 15 -18.20 -1.42 9.36
CA LYS A 15 -19.29 -1.84 8.47
C LYS A 15 -20.02 -3.05 9.03
N GLU A 16 -19.31 -4.01 9.62
CA GLU A 16 -19.90 -5.20 10.26
C GLU A 16 -20.70 -4.83 11.52
N GLN A 17 -20.12 -4.03 12.42
CA GLN A 17 -20.81 -3.57 13.64
C GLN A 17 -22.12 -2.83 13.36
N ARG A 18 -22.17 -2.04 12.26
CA ARG A 18 -23.40 -1.34 11.85
C ARG A 18 -24.42 -2.25 11.16
N LYS A 19 -24.00 -3.38 10.60
CA LYS A 19 -24.92 -4.37 10.05
C LYS A 19 -25.72 -5.05 11.17
N ASP A 20 -25.08 -5.26 12.32
CA ASP A 20 -25.70 -5.85 13.52
C ASP A 20 -26.50 -4.83 14.34
N SER A 21 -26.07 -3.56 14.33
CA SER A 21 -26.79 -2.46 14.98
C SER A 21 -27.96 -1.99 14.10
N GLY A 22 -29.13 -2.61 14.28
CA GLY A 22 -30.36 -2.38 13.50
C GLY A 22 -30.66 -0.92 13.10
N LYS A 23 -31.20 -0.79 11.89
CA LYS A 23 -31.55 0.42 11.10
C LYS A 23 -32.34 1.52 11.88
N ASN A 24 -31.73 2.26 12.80
CA ASN A 24 -32.41 3.34 13.50
C ASN A 24 -31.58 4.63 13.54
N LYS A 25 -31.36 5.26 12.37
CA LYS A 25 -31.16 6.72 12.21
C LYS A 25 -30.96 7.10 10.73
N HIS A 26 -32.05 7.45 10.05
CA HIS A 26 -32.00 8.10 8.73
C HIS A 26 -31.73 9.61 8.90
N SER A 27 -30.51 9.99 9.29
CA SER A 27 -30.07 11.39 9.24
C SER A 27 -29.22 11.64 8.01
N ALA A 28 -29.23 12.86 7.47
CA ALA A 28 -28.37 13.26 6.35
C ALA A 28 -26.88 13.06 6.66
N GLY A 29 -26.46 13.27 7.92
CA GLY A 29 -25.10 12.99 8.38
C GLY A 29 -24.73 11.50 8.29
N GLN A 30 -25.69 10.61 8.53
CA GLN A 30 -25.47 9.16 8.41
C GLN A 30 -25.32 8.72 6.94
N GLN A 31 -26.04 9.38 6.02
CA GLN A 31 -25.91 9.13 4.58
C GLN A 31 -24.53 9.54 4.06
N ASN A 32 -24.07 10.75 4.40
CA ASN A 32 -22.73 11.22 4.01
C ASN A 32 -21.64 10.28 4.51
N LEU A 33 -21.73 9.83 5.77
CA LEU A 33 -20.78 8.90 6.35
C LEU A 33 -20.78 7.54 5.64
N ASN A 34 -21.96 7.02 5.26
CA ASN A 34 -22.05 5.77 4.51
C ASN A 34 -21.42 5.90 3.11
N THR A 35 -21.62 7.03 2.43
CA THR A 35 -20.98 7.30 1.12
C THR A 35 -19.46 7.33 1.25
N ILE A 36 -18.92 8.10 2.19
CA ILE A 36 -17.47 8.19 2.43
C ILE A 36 -16.90 6.79 2.76
N MET A 37 -17.53 6.05 3.67
CA MET A 37 -17.09 4.69 4.01
C MET A 37 -17.06 3.76 2.79
N TYR A 38 -18.11 3.80 1.97
CA TYR A 38 -18.20 2.96 0.79
C TYR A 38 -17.14 3.32 -0.26
N GLU A 39 -16.98 4.61 -0.57
CA GLU A 39 -16.00 5.08 -1.54
C GLU A 39 -14.56 4.82 -1.08
N THR A 40 -14.26 5.05 0.21
CA THR A 40 -12.93 4.76 0.77
C THR A 40 -12.65 3.26 0.75
N LEU A 41 -13.59 2.39 1.17
CA LEU A 41 -13.41 0.94 1.08
C LEU A 41 -13.26 0.48 -0.38
N LYS A 42 -14.02 1.06 -1.31
CA LYS A 42 -13.93 0.77 -2.75
C LYS A 42 -12.58 1.18 -3.33
N TYR A 43 -12.00 2.29 -2.86
CA TYR A 43 -10.65 2.69 -3.26
C TYR A 43 -9.59 1.75 -2.66
N LEU A 44 -9.62 1.55 -1.34
CA LEU A 44 -8.64 0.72 -0.62
C LEU A 44 -8.68 -0.76 -1.03
N SER A 45 -9.83 -1.29 -1.44
CA SER A 45 -9.93 -2.66 -1.99
C SER A 45 -9.23 -2.85 -3.33
N LYS A 46 -8.93 -1.76 -4.05
CA LYS A 46 -8.14 -1.77 -5.28
C LYS A 46 -6.65 -1.53 -5.03
N THR A 47 -6.27 -1.19 -3.81
CA THR A 47 -4.85 -0.99 -3.47
C THR A 47 -4.25 -2.30 -2.97
N PRO A 48 -2.92 -2.48 -3.10
CA PRO A 48 -2.22 -3.68 -2.60
C PRO A 48 -2.40 -3.86 -1.08
N SER A 49 -2.73 -2.79 -0.35
CA SER A 49 -2.94 -2.82 1.10
C SER A 49 -4.14 -3.67 1.53
N SER A 50 -5.10 -3.94 0.64
CA SER A 50 -6.28 -4.77 0.95
C SER A 50 -5.95 -6.25 1.22
N ARG A 51 -4.81 -6.73 0.69
CA ARG A 51 -4.39 -8.13 0.79
C ARG A 51 -3.32 -8.36 1.85
N GLN A 52 -2.86 -7.28 2.48
CA GLN A 52 -1.89 -7.35 3.56
C GLN A 52 -2.51 -7.95 4.82
N THR A 53 -1.69 -8.60 5.64
CA THR A 53 -2.06 -9.09 6.96
C THR A 53 -1.19 -8.40 8.03
N PRO A 54 -1.59 -8.42 9.31
CA PRO A 54 -0.76 -7.85 10.38
C PRO A 54 0.65 -8.45 10.43
N GLU A 55 0.75 -9.73 10.10
CA GLU A 55 2.02 -10.47 10.05
C GLU A 55 2.92 -9.91 8.95
N ILE A 56 2.39 -9.73 7.74
CA ILE A 56 3.11 -9.15 6.60
C ILE A 56 3.57 -7.72 6.89
N VAL A 57 2.70 -6.89 7.50
CA VAL A 57 3.07 -5.52 7.86
C VAL A 57 4.22 -5.50 8.86
N LYS A 58 4.20 -6.40 9.85
CA LYS A 58 5.28 -6.52 10.83
C LYS A 58 6.58 -7.01 10.21
N GLU A 59 6.49 -8.00 9.32
CA GLU A 59 7.62 -8.52 8.57
C GLU A 59 8.25 -7.42 7.70
N PHE A 60 7.43 -6.68 6.96
CA PHE A 60 7.86 -5.54 6.16
C PHE A 60 8.61 -4.50 6.99
N LEU A 61 8.03 -4.09 8.14
CA LEU A 61 8.68 -3.10 9.01
C LEU A 61 10.01 -3.60 9.58
N THR A 62 10.13 -4.90 9.83
CA THR A 62 11.36 -5.54 10.32
C THR A 62 12.42 -5.57 9.23
N ALA A 63 12.03 -5.96 8.02
CA ALA A 63 12.91 -6.02 6.84
C ALA A 63 13.38 -4.61 6.43
N MET A 64 12.55 -3.57 6.65
CA MET A 64 12.88 -2.16 6.38
C MET A 64 13.71 -1.48 7.50
N MET A 65 14.09 -2.18 8.58
CA MET A 65 14.92 -1.58 9.64
C MET A 65 16.35 -1.22 9.22
N PRO A 66 17.06 -2.05 8.43
CA PRO A 66 18.44 -1.75 8.00
C PRO A 66 18.51 -0.54 7.06
N HIS A 67 17.47 -0.35 6.25
CA HIS A 67 17.34 0.81 5.38
C HIS A 67 16.99 2.03 6.24
N LYS A 68 17.83 3.07 6.23
CA LYS A 68 17.68 4.31 7.01
C LYS A 68 16.54 5.19 6.48
N LEU A 69 15.35 4.63 6.40
CA LEU A 69 14.12 5.26 5.93
C LEU A 69 13.36 5.87 7.10
N THR A 70 12.74 7.02 6.86
CA THR A 70 11.86 7.69 7.82
C THR A 70 10.55 6.92 7.97
N LYS A 71 9.78 7.25 9.01
CA LYS A 71 8.46 6.61 9.22
C LYS A 71 7.49 6.90 8.08
N ALA A 72 7.58 8.08 7.46
CA ALA A 72 6.74 8.49 6.34
C ALA A 72 7.08 7.72 5.07
N GLU A 73 8.37 7.56 4.77
CA GLU A 73 8.88 6.76 3.63
C GLU A 73 8.44 5.31 3.75
N LYS A 74 8.66 4.67 4.92
CA LYS A 74 8.21 3.30 5.18
C LYS A 74 6.71 3.13 4.98
N LEU A 75 5.92 4.12 5.42
CA LEU A 75 4.47 4.12 5.25
C LEU A 75 4.07 4.22 3.78
N GLN A 76 4.74 5.09 3.02
CA GLN A 76 4.51 5.25 1.59
C GLN A 76 4.81 3.95 0.82
N LEU A 77 5.98 3.34 1.08
CA LEU A 77 6.35 2.04 0.49
C LEU A 77 5.31 0.96 0.83
N LEU A 78 4.86 0.88 2.08
CA LEU A 78 3.84 -0.06 2.53
C LEU A 78 2.49 0.14 1.82
N ASN A 79 2.11 1.39 1.57
CA ASN A 79 0.81 1.74 1.00
C ASN A 79 0.73 1.52 -0.52
N HIS A 80 1.84 1.74 -1.24
CA HIS A 80 1.84 1.74 -2.70
C HIS A 80 2.59 0.57 -3.34
N ARG A 81 3.44 -0.15 -2.60
CA ARG A 81 4.24 -1.30 -3.08
C ARG A 81 4.98 -0.95 -4.39
N PRO A 82 6.03 -0.12 -4.33
CA PRO A 82 6.73 0.27 -5.54
C PRO A 82 7.40 -0.92 -6.23
N GLN A 83 7.43 -0.87 -7.56
CA GLN A 83 8.00 -1.93 -8.41
C GLN A 83 9.22 -1.44 -9.21
N THR A 84 9.45 -0.14 -9.24
CA THR A 84 10.54 0.47 -10.02
C THR A 84 11.39 1.41 -9.17
N ALA A 85 12.65 1.60 -9.57
CA ALA A 85 13.56 2.54 -8.90
C ALA A 85 13.02 3.97 -8.95
N VAL A 86 12.38 4.36 -10.06
CA VAL A 86 11.77 5.67 -10.24
C VAL A 86 10.68 5.93 -9.20
N GLU A 87 9.85 4.93 -8.89
CA GLU A 87 8.84 5.08 -7.84
C GLU A 87 9.47 5.30 -6.47
N ILE A 88 10.55 4.58 -6.14
CA ILE A 88 11.28 4.79 -4.88
C ILE A 88 11.88 6.20 -4.82
N GLN A 89 12.45 6.70 -5.92
CA GLN A 89 12.99 8.06 -5.98
C GLN A 89 11.93 9.14 -5.75
N LEU A 90 10.69 8.90 -6.16
CA LEU A 90 9.55 9.79 -5.92
C LEU A 90 9.03 9.72 -4.48
N MET A 91 9.26 8.62 -3.76
CA MET A 91 8.78 8.39 -2.40
C MET A 91 9.81 8.70 -1.31
N VAL A 92 11.10 8.58 -1.63
CA VAL A 92 12.22 8.78 -0.71
C VAL A 92 12.99 10.03 -1.13
N GLU A 93 12.93 11.06 -0.29
CA GLU A 93 13.65 12.31 -0.52
C GLU A 93 15.16 12.07 -0.47
N GLU A 94 15.89 12.71 -1.40
CA GLU A 94 17.34 12.61 -1.54
C GLU A 94 17.83 11.15 -1.64
N SER A 95 17.03 10.29 -2.27
CA SER A 95 17.32 8.85 -2.39
C SER A 95 18.67 8.57 -3.05
N GLU A 96 19.09 9.34 -4.05
CA GLU A 96 20.39 9.22 -4.72
C GLU A 96 21.59 9.51 -3.82
N GLU A 97 21.41 10.35 -2.79
CA GLU A 97 22.46 10.66 -1.81
C GLU A 97 22.46 9.70 -0.61
N ARG A 98 21.29 9.14 -0.29
CA ARG A 98 21.06 8.33 0.92
C ARG A 98 21.15 6.82 0.68
N LEU A 99 20.90 6.36 -0.55
CA LEU A 99 20.82 4.95 -0.92
C LEU A 99 21.66 4.70 -2.18
N SER A 100 22.41 3.60 -2.19
CA SER A 100 23.05 3.14 -3.43
C SER A 100 22.04 2.49 -4.38
N GLU A 101 22.39 2.38 -5.67
CA GLU A 101 21.59 1.65 -6.65
C GLU A 101 21.30 0.21 -6.21
N GLU A 102 22.30 -0.49 -5.66
CA GLU A 102 22.15 -1.84 -5.10
C GLU A 102 21.13 -1.89 -3.95
N GLN A 103 21.11 -0.88 -3.07
CA GLN A 103 20.14 -0.80 -1.98
C GLN A 103 18.73 -0.51 -2.48
N ILE A 104 18.59 0.26 -3.56
CA ILE A 104 17.31 0.53 -4.21
C ILE A 104 16.77 -0.77 -4.83
N GLU A 105 17.60 -1.53 -5.53
CA GLU A 105 17.22 -2.84 -6.08
C GLU A 105 16.83 -3.84 -4.98
N GLU A 106 17.62 -3.90 -3.89
CA GLU A 106 17.29 -4.74 -2.72
C GLU A 106 15.94 -4.34 -2.10
N LEU A 107 15.67 -3.04 -1.98
CA LEU A 107 14.39 -2.52 -1.48
C LEU A 107 13.22 -2.96 -2.38
N ILE A 108 13.35 -2.83 -3.71
CA ILE A 108 12.31 -3.25 -4.65
C ILE A 108 12.04 -4.75 -4.51
N GLN A 109 13.09 -5.56 -4.49
CA GLN A 109 12.97 -7.01 -4.37
C GLN A 109 12.34 -7.41 -3.03
N MET A 110 12.72 -6.76 -1.94
CA MET A 110 12.17 -6.98 -0.61
C MET A 110 10.68 -6.59 -0.54
N VAL A 111 10.31 -5.44 -1.08
CA VAL A 111 8.91 -4.99 -1.21
C VAL A 111 8.10 -6.00 -2.01
N ALA A 112 8.61 -6.46 -3.15
CA ALA A 112 7.94 -7.42 -4.02
C ALA A 112 7.75 -8.79 -3.36
N THR A 113 8.72 -9.24 -2.58
CA THR A 113 8.72 -10.55 -1.90
C THR A 113 7.82 -10.56 -0.66
N VAL A 114 7.87 -9.49 0.15
CA VAL A 114 7.14 -9.43 1.42
C VAL A 114 5.69 -8.98 1.22
N LEU A 115 5.45 -7.97 0.38
CA LEU A 115 4.11 -7.43 0.17
C LEU A 115 3.37 -8.21 -0.93
N PRO A 116 2.13 -8.64 -0.69
CA PRO A 116 1.35 -9.40 -1.65
C PRO A 116 1.13 -8.58 -2.92
N GLY A 117 1.45 -9.18 -4.06
CA GLY A 117 1.31 -8.56 -5.37
C GLY A 117 -0.11 -8.57 -5.92
N ASP A 118 -0.27 -7.84 -7.03
CA ASP A 118 -1.44 -7.99 -7.88
C ASP A 118 -1.22 -9.16 -8.85
N PRO A 119 -2.03 -10.24 -8.81
CA PRO A 119 -1.86 -11.36 -9.74
C PRO A 119 -2.09 -10.94 -11.20
N GLU A 120 -2.74 -9.79 -11.42
CA GLU A 120 -2.93 -9.17 -12.74
C GLU A 120 -1.69 -8.35 -13.20
N GLN A 121 -0.89 -7.82 -12.28
CA GLN A 121 0.35 -7.08 -12.61
C GLN A 121 1.58 -7.99 -12.71
N GLU A 122 1.61 -9.11 -11.98
CA GLU A 122 2.70 -10.10 -12.10
C GLU A 122 2.79 -10.78 -13.47
N ASN A 123 1.72 -10.73 -14.27
CA ASN A 123 1.73 -11.22 -15.66
C ASN A 123 2.13 -10.16 -16.71
N ALA A 124 2.37 -8.91 -16.32
CA ALA A 124 2.56 -7.79 -17.25
C ALA A 124 4.01 -7.30 -17.43
N ALA A 125 4.99 -7.80 -16.66
CA ALA A 125 6.40 -7.45 -16.82
C ALA A 125 7.23 -8.73 -17.08
N PRO A 126 7.92 -8.89 -18.23
CA PRO A 126 8.64 -7.85 -18.98
C PRO A 126 8.41 -7.89 -20.51
N ALA A 127 7.86 -6.82 -21.11
CA ALA A 127 7.81 -6.67 -22.58
C ALA A 127 8.30 -5.31 -23.11
N GLU A 128 8.59 -4.32 -22.26
CA GLU A 128 8.82 -2.94 -22.73
C GLU A 128 10.30 -2.51 -22.84
N ALA A 129 11.26 -3.42 -22.67
CA ALA A 129 12.69 -3.09 -22.71
C ALA A 129 13.41 -3.41 -24.05
N GLN A 130 12.71 -3.69 -25.16
CA GLN A 130 13.35 -4.01 -26.44
C GLN A 130 12.70 -3.35 -27.66
N ILE A 131 12.50 -2.02 -27.67
CA ILE A 131 12.28 -1.30 -28.94
C ILE A 131 12.94 0.08 -28.87
N GLU A 132 14.26 0.15 -28.87
CA GLU A 132 14.97 1.29 -29.48
C GLU A 132 16.44 0.96 -29.75
N GLN A 133 16.70 0.23 -30.84
CA GLN A 133 17.89 0.37 -31.69
C GLN A 133 17.73 -0.51 -32.94
N SER A 134 17.33 0.12 -34.05
CA SER A 134 17.47 -0.39 -35.41
C SER A 134 17.57 0.79 -36.37
#